data_AF-A0A1E2V613-F1
#
_entry.id   AF-A0A1E2V613-F1
#
_cell.length_a   1.000
_cell.length_b   1.000
_cell.length_c   1.000
_cell.angle_alpha   90.00
_cell.angle_beta   90.00
_cell.angle_gamma   90.00
#
_symmetry.space_group_name_H-M   'P 1'
#
loop_
_entity.id
_entity.type
_entity.pdbx_description
1 polymer ?
#
loop_
_entity_poly.entity_id
_entity_poly.type
_entity_poly.pdbx_seq_one_letter_code
_entity_poly.pdbx_strand_id
1 'polypeptide(L)'
;MIKRLIYLHGFASSPQSTKAVALGQWLQQHTTGLDYQVPALSIDPAEAFAQAETLIAEAPGETALVGSSLGGFYALHLCIQHSVPAALVNPAMHPDRLLPTKLGKQYNWHTGEPFIVTEAHLAALKRIKHHDIPSGLPLSLFLQTGDMTLDYREALQALPGIPSWIEGGGDHGFKHFKRCLPALAGQLGLIHSTKARQYEPVSVQGNAP
;
A
#
# COMPACT_ATOMS: atom_id res chain seq x y z
N MET A 1 11.20 -13.17 -11.97
CA MET A 1 11.68 -12.69 -10.65
C MET A 1 11.45 -11.19 -10.64
N ILE A 2 10.89 -10.65 -9.56
CA ILE A 2 10.66 -9.21 -9.45
C ILE A 2 12.02 -8.49 -9.37
N LYS A 3 12.20 -7.49 -10.24
CA LYS A 3 13.42 -6.66 -10.32
C LYS A 3 13.15 -5.20 -9.97
N ARG A 4 11.89 -4.78 -9.95
CA ARG A 4 11.47 -3.43 -9.60
C ARG A 4 10.38 -3.46 -8.52
N LEU A 5 10.49 -2.56 -7.55
CA LEU A 5 9.48 -2.34 -6.52
C LEU A 5 9.11 -0.86 -6.46
N ILE A 6 7.84 -0.56 -6.66
CA ILE A 6 7.33 0.81 -6.61
C ILE A 6 6.50 0.99 -5.33
N TYR A 7 6.87 1.97 -4.51
CA TYR A 7 6.12 2.35 -3.33
C TYR A 7 5.18 3.54 -3.62
N LEU A 8 3.88 3.32 -3.50
CA LEU A 8 2.84 4.33 -3.64
C LEU A 8 2.48 4.88 -2.26
N HIS A 9 2.79 6.16 -2.04
CA HIS A 9 2.50 6.85 -0.78
C HIS A 9 1.02 7.25 -0.67
N GLY A 10 0.60 7.56 0.56
CA GLY A 10 -0.78 7.98 0.85
C GLY A 10 -1.09 9.43 0.48
N PHE A 11 -2.32 9.84 0.79
CA PHE A 11 -2.80 11.21 0.66
C PHE A 11 -1.94 12.19 1.47
N ALA A 12 -1.70 13.39 0.92
CA ALA A 12 -0.89 14.43 1.54
C ALA A 12 0.53 14.00 1.95
N SER A 13 1.03 12.88 1.42
CA SER A 13 2.38 12.36 1.71
C SER A 13 3.32 12.63 0.53
N SER A 14 4.51 12.03 0.56
CA SER A 14 5.56 12.26 -0.43
C SER A 14 6.53 11.07 -0.43
N PRO A 15 7.57 11.08 -1.28
CA PRO A 15 8.65 10.09 -1.22
C PRO A 15 9.34 9.98 0.15
N GLN A 16 9.18 10.99 1.01
CA GLN A 16 9.73 11.00 2.37
C GLN A 16 8.86 10.27 3.41
N SER A 17 7.81 9.55 2.98
CA SER A 17 7.03 8.66 3.84
C SER A 17 7.96 7.80 4.69
N THR A 18 7.75 7.82 6.01
CA THR A 18 8.57 7.06 6.97
C THR A 18 8.60 5.57 6.65
N LYS A 19 7.47 5.03 6.16
CA LYS A 19 7.36 3.65 5.69
C LYS A 19 8.16 3.40 4.41
N ALA A 20 8.06 4.30 3.44
CA ALA A 20 8.79 4.19 2.17
C ALA A 20 10.31 4.22 2.41
N VAL A 21 10.77 5.13 3.26
CA VAL A 21 12.19 5.24 3.65
C VAL A 21 12.65 3.98 4.40
N ALA A 22 11.86 3.51 5.37
CA ALA A 22 12.19 2.31 6.14
C ALA A 22 12.28 1.05 5.27
N LEU A 23 11.35 0.89 4.31
CA LEU A 23 11.39 -0.21 3.35
C LEU A 23 12.63 -0.11 2.45
N GLY A 24 12.92 1.06 1.88
CA GLY A 24 14.10 1.26 1.03
C GLY A 24 15.41 0.93 1.75
N GLN A 25 15.58 1.43 2.98
CA GLN A 25 16.74 1.11 3.82
C GLN A 25 16.88 -0.38 4.09
N TRP A 26 15.77 -1.06 4.36
CA TRP A 26 15.77 -2.51 4.60
C TRP A 26 16.12 -3.28 3.32
N LEU A 27 15.54 -2.91 2.17
CA LEU A 27 15.80 -3.57 0.89
C LEU A 27 17.26 -3.46 0.46
N GLN A 28 17.90 -2.31 0.67
CA GLN A 28 19.33 -2.12 0.39
C GLN A 28 20.23 -3.13 1.14
N GLN A 29 19.80 -3.58 2.32
CA GLN A 29 20.55 -4.52 3.15
C GLN A 29 20.24 -5.99 2.82
N HIS A 30 19.09 -6.28 2.22
CA HIS A 30 18.56 -7.65 2.11
C HIS A 30 18.33 -8.13 0.68
N THR A 31 18.41 -7.25 -0.31
CA THR A 31 18.23 -7.54 -1.73
C THR A 31 19.43 -7.05 -2.54
N THR A 32 19.63 -7.61 -3.73
CA THR A 32 20.70 -7.21 -4.64
C THR A 32 20.12 -6.97 -6.02
N GLY A 33 20.39 -5.81 -6.62
CA GLY A 33 19.92 -5.46 -7.96
C GLY A 33 18.43 -5.13 -8.06
N LEU A 34 17.74 -4.92 -6.92
CA LEU A 34 16.35 -4.46 -6.92
C LEU A 34 16.28 -2.95 -7.16
N ASP A 35 15.55 -2.54 -8.19
CA ASP A 35 15.21 -1.16 -8.49
C ASP A 35 14.03 -0.71 -7.59
N TYR A 36 14.33 0.04 -6.52
CA TYR A 36 13.32 0.54 -5.60
C TYR A 36 12.99 2.01 -5.90
N GLN A 37 11.72 2.29 -6.19
CA GLN A 37 11.24 3.60 -6.59
C GLN A 37 10.12 4.10 -5.68
N VAL A 38 10.15 5.39 -5.37
CA VAL A 38 9.09 6.06 -4.62
C VAL A 38 8.72 7.35 -5.37
N PRO A 39 7.83 7.28 -6.38
CA PRO A 39 7.47 8.45 -7.16
C PRO A 39 6.79 9.51 -6.28
N ALA A 40 7.03 10.78 -6.59
CA ALA A 40 6.25 11.88 -6.04
C ALA A 40 4.90 11.94 -6.77
N LEU A 41 3.88 11.31 -6.21
CA LEU A 41 2.56 11.24 -6.83
C LEU A 41 1.84 12.59 -6.77
N SER A 42 1.11 12.91 -7.83
CA SER A 42 0.26 14.09 -7.89
C SER A 42 -0.80 14.11 -6.77
N ILE A 43 -1.24 15.31 -6.39
CA ILE A 43 -2.39 15.49 -5.50
C ILE A 43 -3.71 15.16 -6.22
N ASP A 44 -3.74 15.22 -7.55
CA ASP A 44 -4.88 14.80 -8.36
C ASP A 44 -4.88 13.27 -8.45
N PRO A 45 -5.93 12.59 -7.96
CA PRO A 45 -5.98 11.13 -7.99
C PRO A 45 -5.92 10.50 -9.37
N ALA A 46 -6.49 11.14 -10.40
CA ALA A 46 -6.44 10.61 -11.76
C ALA A 46 -5.01 10.67 -12.31
N GLU A 47 -4.31 11.78 -12.06
CA GLU A 47 -2.92 11.94 -12.47
C GLU A 47 -2.00 11.00 -11.68
N ALA A 48 -2.16 10.91 -10.35
CA ALA A 48 -1.39 9.98 -9.52
C ALA A 48 -1.55 8.52 -9.96
N PHE A 49 -2.78 8.11 -10.31
CA PHE A 49 -3.05 6.78 -10.82
C PHE A 49 -2.36 6.54 -12.17
N ALA A 50 -2.48 7.49 -13.10
CA ALA A 50 -1.83 7.39 -14.42
C ALA A 50 -0.29 7.39 -14.31
N GLN A 51 0.28 8.17 -13.39
CA GLN A 51 1.71 8.15 -13.08
C GLN A 51 2.16 6.76 -12.61
N ALA A 52 1.42 6.16 -11.66
CA ALA A 52 1.72 4.82 -11.17
C ALA A 52 1.54 3.74 -12.25
N GLU A 53 0.50 3.85 -13.07
CA GLU A 53 0.26 2.95 -14.20
C GLU A 53 1.39 3.00 -15.24
N THR A 54 1.86 4.19 -15.58
CA THR A 54 2.96 4.39 -16.54
C THR A 54 4.24 3.69 -16.06
N LEU A 55 4.57 3.79 -14.77
CA LEU A 55 5.76 3.15 -14.21
C LEU A 55 5.70 1.61 -14.26
N ILE A 56 4.50 1.04 -14.18
CA ILE A 56 4.28 -0.40 -14.32
C ILE A 56 4.39 -0.83 -15.78
N ALA A 57 3.85 -0.04 -16.71
CA ALA A 57 3.82 -0.36 -18.13
C ALA A 57 5.23 -0.52 -18.74
N GLU A 58 6.24 0.11 -18.14
CA GLU A 58 7.65 -0.05 -18.55
C GLU A 58 8.18 -1.49 -18.35
N ALA A 59 7.69 -2.22 -17.33
CA ALA A 59 8.20 -3.55 -16.98
C ALA A 59 7.18 -4.39 -16.16
N PRO A 60 5.98 -4.69 -16.70
CA PRO A 60 4.88 -5.24 -15.90
C PRO A 60 5.17 -6.63 -15.29
N GLY A 61 5.92 -7.49 -15.99
CA GLY A 61 6.27 -8.83 -15.51
C GLY A 61 7.41 -8.88 -14.47
N GLU A 62 8.05 -7.74 -14.20
CA GLU A 62 9.19 -7.63 -13.28
C GLU A 62 8.95 -6.61 -12.16
N THR A 63 7.75 -6.03 -12.11
CA THR A 63 7.38 -4.96 -11.18
C THR A 63 6.40 -5.45 -10.12
N ALA A 64 6.68 -5.10 -8.87
CA ALA A 64 5.74 -5.24 -7.76
C ALA A 64 5.42 -3.88 -7.14
N LEU A 65 4.31 -3.81 -6.42
CA LEU A 65 3.84 -2.60 -5.76
C LEU A 65 3.81 -2.77 -4.24
N VAL A 66 4.06 -1.67 -3.53
CA VAL A 66 3.66 -1.50 -2.14
C VAL A 66 2.84 -0.23 -2.05
N GLY A 67 1.60 -0.32 -1.57
CA GLY A 67 0.74 0.84 -1.42
C GLY A 67 0.31 1.01 0.02
N SER A 68 0.37 2.23 0.56
CA SER A 68 -0.17 2.53 1.89
C SER A 68 -1.28 3.57 1.88
N SER A 69 -2.31 3.40 2.71
CA SER A 69 -3.46 4.32 2.75
C SER A 69 -4.06 4.52 1.34
N LEU A 70 -4.11 5.76 0.84
CA LEU A 70 -4.53 6.05 -0.54
C LEU A 70 -3.64 5.39 -1.61
N GLY A 71 -2.34 5.24 -1.37
CA GLY A 71 -1.47 4.48 -2.28
C GLY A 71 -1.82 2.99 -2.32
N GLY A 72 -2.41 2.45 -1.24
CA GLY A 72 -2.95 1.09 -1.20
C GLY A 72 -4.17 0.91 -2.10
N PHE A 73 -5.02 1.93 -2.22
CA PHE A 73 -6.12 1.97 -3.18
C PHE A 73 -5.61 1.89 -4.62
N TYR A 74 -4.60 2.70 -4.97
CA TYR A 74 -3.99 2.65 -6.31
C TYR A 74 -3.34 1.30 -6.58
N ALA A 75 -2.55 0.76 -5.63
CA ALA A 75 -1.89 -0.53 -5.78
C ALA A 75 -2.90 -1.68 -5.97
N LEU A 76 -4.02 -1.67 -5.26
CA LEU A 76 -5.11 -2.64 -5.45
C LEU A 76 -5.66 -2.59 -6.88
N HIS A 77 -6.03 -1.40 -7.36
CA HIS A 77 -6.66 -1.28 -8.67
C HIS A 77 -5.68 -1.53 -9.83
N LEU A 78 -4.41 -1.19 -9.67
CA LEU A 78 -3.36 -1.55 -10.63
C LEU A 78 -3.08 -3.06 -10.61
N CYS A 79 -3.12 -3.71 -9.45
CA CYS A 79 -3.04 -5.17 -9.36
C CYS A 79 -4.20 -5.85 -10.11
N ILE A 80 -5.43 -5.34 -9.95
CA ILE A 80 -6.60 -5.84 -10.68
C ILE A 80 -6.42 -5.70 -12.19
N GLN A 81 -5.95 -4.54 -12.66
CA GLN A 81 -5.82 -4.25 -14.10
C GLN A 81 -4.65 -4.99 -14.77
N HIS A 82 -3.52 -5.07 -14.09
CA HIS A 82 -2.25 -5.50 -14.69
C HIS A 82 -1.73 -6.83 -14.14
N SER A 83 -2.44 -7.44 -13.17
CA SER A 83 -2.02 -8.66 -12.48
C SER A 83 -0.63 -8.58 -11.83
N VAL A 84 -0.20 -7.38 -11.44
CA VAL A 84 1.08 -7.14 -10.77
C VAL A 84 1.00 -7.48 -9.29
N PRO A 85 2.02 -8.12 -8.69
CA PRO A 85 2.04 -8.38 -7.25
C PRO A 85 1.98 -7.09 -6.44
N ALA A 86 1.15 -7.05 -5.40
CA ALA A 86 1.05 -5.86 -4.55
C ALA A 86 0.85 -6.16 -3.06
N ALA A 87 1.58 -5.45 -2.20
CA ALA A 87 1.38 -5.45 -0.76
C ALA A 87 0.65 -4.17 -0.33
N LEU A 88 -0.50 -4.32 0.34
CA LEU A 88 -1.35 -3.22 0.75
C LEU A 88 -1.23 -3.00 2.27
N VAL A 89 -0.82 -1.80 2.67
CA VAL A 89 -0.54 -1.44 4.07
C VAL A 89 -1.58 -0.44 4.57
N ASN A 90 -2.47 -0.87 5.46
CA ASN A 90 -3.66 -0.11 5.88
C ASN A 90 -4.34 0.59 4.68
N PRO A 91 -4.79 -0.15 3.65
CA PRO A 91 -5.30 0.44 2.43
C PRO A 91 -6.63 1.15 2.64
N ALA A 92 -6.81 2.31 2.01
CA ALA A 92 -8.09 2.99 1.95
C ALA A 92 -9.00 2.28 0.93
N MET A 93 -9.89 1.39 1.38
CA MET A 93 -10.79 0.67 0.46
C MET A 93 -11.82 1.58 -0.20
N HIS A 94 -12.18 2.66 0.49
CA HIS A 94 -13.20 3.61 0.06
C HIS A 94 -12.73 5.06 0.29
N PRO A 95 -11.67 5.51 -0.40
CA PRO A 95 -11.14 6.85 -0.21
C PRO A 95 -12.15 7.92 -0.63
N ASP A 96 -13.09 7.57 -1.52
CA ASP A 96 -14.23 8.38 -1.91
C ASP A 96 -15.19 8.72 -0.75
N ARG A 97 -15.19 7.92 0.32
CA ARG A 97 -15.96 8.18 1.56
C ARG A 97 -15.16 8.94 2.61
N LEU A 98 -13.83 8.80 2.58
CA LEU A 98 -12.92 9.43 3.55
C LEU A 98 -12.61 10.89 3.19
N LEU A 99 -12.25 11.15 1.92
CA LEU A 99 -11.77 12.44 1.47
C LEU A 99 -12.81 13.57 1.36
N PRO A 100 -14.15 13.36 1.35
CA PRO A 100 -15.10 14.46 1.49
C PRO A 100 -14.85 15.32 2.73
N THR A 101 -14.39 14.70 3.84
CA THR A 101 -14.02 15.42 5.08
C THR A 101 -12.75 16.28 4.94
N LYS A 102 -12.04 16.16 3.81
CA LYS A 102 -10.79 16.85 3.50
C LYS A 102 -10.94 17.90 2.40
N LEU A 103 -12.16 18.17 1.93
CA LEU A 103 -12.43 19.23 0.95
C LEU A 103 -11.86 20.58 1.41
N GLY A 104 -11.38 21.36 0.45
CA GLY A 104 -10.74 22.64 0.72
C GLY A 104 -9.23 22.52 0.94
N LYS A 105 -8.65 23.49 1.66
CA LYS A 105 -7.20 23.64 1.81
C LYS A 105 -6.63 22.56 2.72
N GLN A 106 -5.65 21.83 2.20
CA GLN A 106 -4.86 20.83 2.90
C GLN A 106 -3.37 21.15 2.76
N TYR A 107 -2.51 20.41 3.46
CA TYR A 107 -1.07 20.60 3.43
C TYR A 107 -0.36 19.26 3.32
N ASN A 108 0.70 19.21 2.52
CA ASN A 108 1.57 18.05 2.49
C ASN A 108 2.27 17.90 3.86
N TRP A 109 2.24 16.69 4.43
CA TRP A 109 2.79 16.44 5.77
C TRP A 109 4.32 16.54 5.84
N HIS A 110 5.01 16.39 4.71
CA HIS A 110 6.46 16.44 4.65
C HIS A 110 6.99 17.78 4.15
N THR A 111 6.41 18.33 3.08
CA THR A 111 6.88 19.60 2.49
C THR A 111 6.21 20.83 3.11
N GLY A 112 5.04 20.66 3.75
CA GLY A 112 4.23 21.77 4.24
C GLY A 112 3.53 22.57 3.13
N GLU A 113 3.70 22.18 1.87
CA GLU A 113 3.10 22.89 0.74
C GLU A 113 1.57 22.76 0.77
N PRO A 114 0.84 23.88 0.60
CA PRO A 114 -0.60 23.85 0.57
C PRO A 114 -1.10 23.30 -0.77
N PHE A 115 -2.21 22.57 -0.72
CA PHE A 115 -2.96 22.16 -1.90
C PHE A 115 -4.46 22.19 -1.61
N ILE A 116 -5.30 22.08 -2.63
CA ILE A 116 -6.75 22.13 -2.48
C ILE A 116 -7.34 20.79 -2.91
N VAL A 117 -8.16 20.20 -2.05
CA VAL A 117 -8.99 19.04 -2.41
C VAL A 117 -10.31 19.54 -2.96
N THR A 118 -10.66 19.08 -4.16
CA THR A 118 -11.88 19.48 -4.86
C THR A 118 -12.82 18.28 -5.04
N GLU A 119 -14.09 18.55 -5.34
CA GLU A 119 -15.06 17.54 -5.75
C GLU A 119 -14.60 16.75 -6.99
N ALA A 120 -13.84 17.39 -7.90
CA ALA A 120 -13.27 16.72 -9.07
C ALA A 120 -12.29 15.60 -8.69
N HIS A 121 -11.50 15.79 -7.63
CA HIS A 121 -10.61 14.75 -7.10
C HIS A 121 -11.42 13.56 -6.54
N LEU A 122 -12.54 13.83 -5.86
CA LEU A 122 -13.42 12.77 -5.36
C LEU A 122 -14.07 11.99 -6.51
N ALA A 123 -14.51 12.70 -7.55
CA ALA A 123 -15.04 12.09 -8.76
C ALA A 123 -13.99 11.23 -9.50
N ALA A 124 -12.71 11.63 -9.48
CA ALA A 124 -11.62 10.84 -10.03
C ALA A 124 -11.44 9.50 -9.29
N LEU A 125 -11.47 9.51 -7.95
CA LEU A 125 -11.37 8.28 -7.15
C LEU A 125 -12.50 7.29 -7.46
N LYS A 126 -13.73 7.79 -7.61
CA LYS A 126 -14.87 6.95 -8.00
C LYS A 126 -14.69 6.30 -9.36
N ARG A 127 -14.05 7.00 -10.32
CA ARG A 127 -13.79 6.48 -11.67
C ARG A 127 -12.69 5.40 -11.70
N ILE A 128 -11.70 5.48 -10.81
CA ILE A 128 -10.62 4.47 -10.69
C ILE A 128 -11.15 3.17 -10.08
N LYS A 129 -12.11 3.27 -9.16
CA LYS A 129 -12.57 2.16 -8.33
C LYS A 129 -13.22 1.06 -9.17
N HIS A 130 -12.60 -0.11 -9.17
CA HIS A 130 -13.25 -1.36 -9.59
C HIS A 130 -14.24 -1.82 -8.53
N HIS A 131 -15.45 -2.18 -8.95
CA HIS A 131 -16.51 -2.65 -8.06
C HIS A 131 -16.37 -4.13 -7.71
N ASP A 132 -15.91 -4.93 -8.66
CA ASP A 132 -15.66 -6.36 -8.48
C ASP A 132 -14.16 -6.59 -8.35
N ILE A 133 -13.76 -7.29 -7.30
CA ILE A 133 -12.38 -7.68 -7.06
C ILE A 133 -12.25 -9.17 -7.40
N PRO A 134 -11.50 -9.54 -8.46
CA PRO A 134 -11.27 -10.93 -8.81
C PRO A 134 -10.60 -11.74 -7.69
N SER A 135 -10.95 -13.02 -7.60
CA SER A 135 -10.22 -13.97 -6.75
C SER A 135 -8.83 -14.29 -7.32
N GLY A 136 -7.87 -14.63 -6.46
CA GLY A 136 -6.56 -15.13 -6.89
C GLY A 136 -5.57 -14.05 -7.34
N LEU A 137 -5.87 -12.77 -7.06
CA LEU A 137 -4.91 -11.69 -7.28
C LEU A 137 -3.64 -11.91 -6.43
N PRO A 138 -2.45 -11.56 -6.95
CA PRO A 138 -1.18 -11.66 -6.22
C PRO A 138 -1.04 -10.54 -5.17
N LEU A 139 -1.99 -10.49 -4.23
CA LEU A 139 -2.08 -9.49 -3.18
C LEU A 139 -1.56 -10.02 -1.84
N SER A 140 -1.13 -9.10 -0.99
CA SER A 140 -0.96 -9.37 0.44
C SER A 140 -1.38 -8.15 1.25
N LEU A 141 -1.96 -8.40 2.43
CA LEU A 141 -2.48 -7.36 3.31
C LEU A 141 -1.65 -7.22 4.56
N PHE A 142 -1.43 -5.97 4.97
CA PHE A 142 -0.76 -5.59 6.20
C PHE A 142 -1.67 -4.61 6.92
N LEU A 143 -2.23 -5.04 8.06
CA LEU A 143 -3.24 -4.30 8.80
C LEU A 143 -2.86 -4.13 10.27
N GLN A 144 -3.21 -2.99 10.85
CA GLN A 144 -3.18 -2.75 12.29
C GLN A 144 -4.59 -2.44 12.78
N THR A 145 -5.07 -3.17 13.79
CA THR A 145 -6.47 -3.05 14.24
C THR A 145 -6.77 -1.75 15.00
N GLY A 146 -5.73 -1.04 15.44
CA GLY A 146 -5.80 0.27 16.08
C GLY A 146 -5.83 1.45 15.11
N ASP A 147 -5.89 1.21 13.80
CA ASP A 147 -6.15 2.28 12.83
C ASP A 147 -7.57 2.86 13.04
N MET A 148 -7.62 4.12 13.49
CA MET A 148 -8.86 4.87 13.68
C MET A 148 -9.26 5.72 12.47
N THR A 149 -8.40 5.78 11.45
CA THR A 149 -8.67 6.51 10.19
C THR A 149 -9.39 5.60 9.21
N LEU A 150 -8.98 4.33 9.14
CA LEU A 150 -9.55 3.32 8.26
C LEU A 150 -9.94 2.10 9.10
N ASP A 151 -11.20 1.65 9.00
CA ASP A 151 -11.60 0.40 9.65
C ASP A 151 -10.96 -0.78 8.92
N TYR A 152 -10.03 -1.47 9.57
CA TYR A 152 -9.33 -2.63 9.02
C TYR A 152 -10.29 -3.73 8.54
N ARG A 153 -11.50 -3.80 9.10
CA ARG A 153 -12.51 -4.79 8.71
C ARG A 153 -13.00 -4.59 7.28
N GLU A 154 -13.01 -3.36 6.77
CA GLU A 154 -13.38 -3.09 5.37
C GLU A 154 -12.41 -3.79 4.41
N ALA A 155 -11.11 -3.75 4.71
CA ALA A 155 -10.10 -4.44 3.91
C ALA A 155 -10.28 -5.97 3.97
N LEU A 156 -10.50 -6.53 5.15
CA LEU A 156 -10.72 -7.97 5.32
C LEU A 156 -11.99 -8.48 4.63
N GLN A 157 -13.06 -7.67 4.65
CA GLN A 157 -14.33 -8.01 3.99
C GLN A 157 -14.21 -7.91 2.47
N ALA A 158 -13.52 -6.90 1.95
CA ALA A 158 -13.35 -6.70 0.51
C ALA A 158 -12.36 -7.68 -0.13
N LEU A 159 -11.41 -8.21 0.66
CA LEU A 159 -10.33 -9.06 0.18
C LEU A 159 -10.28 -10.39 0.96
N PRO A 160 -11.36 -11.19 0.92
CA PRO A 160 -11.42 -12.44 1.66
C PRO A 160 -10.39 -13.43 1.14
N GLY A 161 -9.68 -14.08 2.05
CA GLY A 161 -8.69 -15.12 1.73
C GLY A 161 -7.35 -14.61 1.19
N ILE A 162 -7.15 -13.28 1.09
CA ILE A 162 -5.83 -12.73 0.76
C ILE A 162 -4.86 -12.95 1.94
N PRO A 163 -3.62 -13.41 1.69
CA PRO A 163 -2.60 -13.53 2.73
C PRO A 163 -2.45 -12.24 3.52
N SER A 164 -2.62 -12.30 4.84
CA SER A 164 -2.75 -11.12 5.69
C SER A 164 -1.85 -11.20 6.91
N TRP A 165 -1.08 -10.13 7.15
CA TRP A 165 -0.41 -9.84 8.41
C TRP A 165 -1.26 -8.85 9.20
N ILE A 166 -1.78 -9.26 10.36
CA ILE A 166 -2.66 -8.44 11.18
C ILE A 166 -2.03 -8.27 12.56
N GLU A 167 -1.76 -7.03 12.97
CA GLU A 167 -1.29 -6.72 14.32
C GLU A 167 -2.40 -6.11 15.17
N GLY A 168 -2.54 -6.59 16.40
CA GLY A 168 -3.41 -5.97 17.40
C GLY A 168 -2.87 -4.60 17.84
N GLY A 169 -3.73 -3.59 17.87
CA GLY A 169 -3.34 -2.22 18.21
C GLY A 169 -2.66 -1.50 17.04
N GLY A 170 -1.69 -0.63 17.33
CA GLY A 170 -1.00 0.16 16.29
C GLY A 170 -1.69 1.49 15.96
N ASP A 171 -1.53 1.98 14.72
CA ASP A 171 -2.21 3.17 14.19
C ASP A 171 -2.22 3.19 12.65
N HIS A 172 -2.83 4.25 12.06
CA HIS A 172 -2.86 4.45 10.61
C HIS A 172 -1.47 4.53 9.96
N GLY A 173 -0.49 5.06 10.70
CA GLY A 173 0.90 5.17 10.25
C GLY A 173 1.60 3.82 10.08
N PHE A 174 1.02 2.74 10.62
CA PHE A 174 1.59 1.41 10.76
C PHE A 174 2.79 1.42 11.72
N LYS A 175 2.52 1.45 13.03
CA LYS A 175 3.56 1.43 14.07
C LYS A 175 4.47 0.21 13.90
N HIS A 176 5.76 0.41 14.14
CA HIS A 176 6.75 -0.67 14.05
C HIS A 176 6.80 -1.38 12.68
N PHE A 177 6.50 -0.68 11.59
CA PHE A 177 6.50 -1.20 10.20
C PHE A 177 7.70 -2.08 9.83
N LYS A 178 8.89 -1.80 10.39
CA LYS A 178 10.10 -2.62 10.18
C LYS A 178 9.92 -4.12 10.51
N ARG A 179 9.02 -4.47 11.44
CA ARG A 179 8.77 -5.85 11.87
C ARG A 179 8.17 -6.73 10.77
N CYS A 180 7.32 -6.16 9.93
CA CYS A 180 6.63 -6.92 8.88
C CYS A 180 7.38 -6.90 7.54
N LEU A 181 8.48 -6.14 7.41
CA LEU A 181 9.25 -6.02 6.15
C LEU A 181 9.76 -7.36 5.59
N PRO A 182 10.26 -8.30 6.40
CA PRO A 182 10.68 -9.60 5.86
C PRO A 182 9.51 -10.40 5.28
N ALA A 183 8.34 -10.37 5.94
CA ALA A 183 7.13 -11.03 5.45
C ALA A 183 6.63 -10.35 4.18
N LEU A 184 6.60 -9.02 4.14
CA LEU A 184 6.25 -8.22 2.97
C LEU A 184 7.15 -8.54 1.78
N ALA A 185 8.47 -8.54 1.97
CA ALA A 185 9.43 -8.86 0.93
C ALA A 185 9.30 -10.32 0.45
N GLY A 186 9.04 -11.25 1.37
CA GLY A 186 8.81 -12.66 1.06
C GLY A 186 7.56 -12.88 0.22
N GLN A 187 6.44 -12.24 0.59
CA GLN A 187 5.18 -12.32 -0.14
C GLN A 187 5.24 -11.73 -1.55
N LEU A 188 6.08 -10.70 -1.74
CA LEU A 188 6.36 -10.13 -3.07
C LEU A 188 7.47 -10.89 -3.84
N GLY A 189 8.02 -11.98 -3.28
CA GLY A 189 9.07 -12.78 -3.93
C GLY A 189 10.40 -12.04 -4.11
N LEU A 190 10.68 -11.02 -3.29
CA LEU A 190 11.90 -10.21 -3.33
C LEU A 190 13.09 -10.90 -2.65
N ILE A 191 12.82 -11.89 -1.80
CA ILE A 191 13.82 -12.66 -1.05
C ILE A 191 13.52 -14.16 -1.15
N HIS A 192 14.55 -15.00 -1.07
CA HIS A 192 14.41 -16.46 -1.12
C HIS A 192 13.77 -17.02 0.17
N SER A 193 12.95 -18.07 0.02
CA SER A 193 12.07 -18.61 1.09
C SER A 193 12.78 -19.06 2.38
N THR A 194 14.07 -19.40 2.33
CA THR A 194 14.87 -19.74 3.50
C THR A 194 15.08 -18.57 4.46
N LYS A 195 15.04 -17.33 3.99
CA LYS A 195 15.08 -16.12 4.85
C LYS A 195 13.69 -15.73 5.37
N ALA A 196 12.62 -16.03 4.63
CA ALA A 196 11.26 -15.65 5.00
C ALA A 196 10.70 -16.43 6.20
N ARG A 197 11.05 -17.71 6.35
CA ARG A 197 10.60 -18.57 7.48
C ARG A 197 11.09 -18.10 8.87
N GLN A 198 12.10 -17.23 8.94
CA GLN A 198 12.59 -16.69 10.21
C GLN A 198 11.68 -15.59 10.78
N TYR A 199 10.65 -15.17 10.03
CA TYR A 199 9.83 -14.01 10.38
C TYR A 199 8.32 -14.28 10.32
N GLU A 200 7.90 -15.54 10.32
CA GLU A 200 6.49 -15.87 10.51
C GLU A 200 6.03 -15.38 11.90
N PRO A 201 4.89 -14.69 12.01
CA PRO A 201 4.36 -14.32 13.30
C PRO A 201 3.96 -15.60 14.03
N VAL A 202 4.38 -15.73 15.29
CA VAL A 202 3.88 -16.77 16.18
C VAL A 202 2.36 -16.64 16.20
N SER A 203 1.67 -17.67 15.71
CA SER A 203 0.23 -17.80 15.75
C SER A 203 -0.28 -17.39 17.13
N VAL A 204 -1.14 -16.36 17.20
CA VAL A 204 -1.82 -16.05 18.46
C VAL A 204 -2.71 -17.24 18.76
N GLN A 205 -2.26 -18.12 19.65
CA GLN A 205 -3.11 -19.11 20.28
C GLN A 205 -4.18 -18.31 21.03
N GLY A 206 -5.40 -18.33 20.50
CA GLY A 206 -6.54 -17.73 21.15
C GLY A 206 -6.82 -18.46 22.45
N ASN A 207 -6.56 -17.80 23.59
CA ASN A 207 -7.31 -18.06 24.80
C ASN A 207 -8.51 -17.11 24.78
N ALA A 208 -9.65 -17.64 24.33
CA ALA A 208 -10.93 -17.06 24.69
C ALA A 208 -11.23 -17.43 26.16
N PRO A 209 -11.75 -16.50 26.98
CA PRO A 209 -12.35 -16.84 28.27
C PRO A 209 -13.67 -17.61 28.09
#